data_AF-A0A5S4UWW0-F1
#
_entry.id   AF-A0A5S4UWW0-F1
#
_cell.length_a   1.000
_cell.length_b   1.000
_cell.length_c   1.000
_cell.angle_alpha   90.00
_cell.angle_beta   90.00
_cell.angle_gamma   90.00
#
_symmetry.space_group_name_H-M   'P 1'
#
loop_
_entity.id
_entity.type
_entity.pdbx_description
1 polymer ?
#
loop_
_entity_poly.entity_id
_entity_poly.type
_entity_poly.pdbx_seq_one_letter_code
_entity_poly.pdbx_strand_id
1 'polypeptide(L)'
;MFVLVWCIRWRCQVGIVVGIDEMGAFVMNKGQCERLCFVRANGVQLIAKEDRKSHFREWLWPKYWVIYRDNIAQESYLILRSYAAQQILQRRNDKAKTL
;
A
#
# COMPACT_ATOMS: atom_id res chain seq x y z
N MET A 1 21.79 10.13 13.87
CA MET A 1 20.51 10.85 13.68
C MET A 1 19.58 10.18 12.66
N PHE A 2 19.54 8.84 12.56
CA PHE A 2 18.70 8.10 11.60
C PHE A 2 17.51 7.39 12.27
N VAL A 3 17.66 7.00 13.54
CA VAL A 3 16.65 6.24 14.29
C VAL A 3 15.40 7.09 14.59
N LEU A 4 15.59 8.39 14.89
CA LEU A 4 14.48 9.31 15.18
C LEU A 4 13.56 9.51 13.97
N VAL A 5 14.10 9.63 12.75
CA VAL A 5 13.30 9.79 11.53
C VAL A 5 12.44 8.55 11.28
N TRP A 6 12.96 7.36 11.61
CA TRP A 6 12.23 6.10 11.46
C TRP A 6 11.03 6.02 12.41
N CYS A 7 11.22 6.38 13.69
CA CYS A 7 10.14 6.35 14.67
C CYS A 7 9.07 7.41 14.40
N ILE A 8 9.46 8.62 13.98
CA ILE A 8 8.51 9.71 13.69
C ILE A 8 7.63 9.35 12.49
N ARG A 9 8.20 8.73 11.46
CA ARG A 9 7.45 8.34 10.25
C ARG A 9 6.50 7.16 10.49
N TRP A 10 6.81 6.27 11.46
CA TRP A 10 5.90 5.19 11.87
C TRP A 10 4.69 5.72 12.67
N ARG A 11 4.88 6.73 13.52
CA ARG A 11 3.80 7.26 14.39
C ARG A 11 2.80 8.20 13.69
N CYS A 12 3.12 8.77 12.53
CA CYS A 12 2.22 9.68 11.81
C CYS A 12 1.24 9.00 10.83
N GLN A 13 0.84 7.75 11.08
CA GLN A 13 -0.16 7.03 10.28
C GLN A 13 -1.61 7.20 10.79
N VAL A 14 -1.83 8.13 11.73
CA VAL A 14 -3.15 8.44 12.27
C VAL A 14 -3.86 9.37 11.26
N GLY A 15 -4.92 8.87 10.62
CA GLY A 15 -5.73 9.64 9.64
C GLY A 15 -5.62 9.18 8.18
N ILE A 16 -5.15 7.95 7.95
CA ILE A 16 -5.10 7.36 6.62
C ILE A 16 -6.46 6.76 6.26
N VAL A 17 -7.04 7.17 5.13
CA VAL A 17 -8.21 6.51 4.55
C VAL A 17 -7.75 5.63 3.40
N VAL A 18 -8.07 4.35 3.44
CA VAL A 18 -7.74 3.41 2.36
C VAL A 18 -9.02 2.97 1.67
N GLY A 19 -9.02 3.00 0.34
CA GLY A 19 -10.16 2.60 -0.48
C GLY A 19 -9.73 1.91 -1.76
N ILE A 20 -10.73 1.43 -2.51
CA ILE A 20 -10.58 0.89 -3.86
C ILE A 20 -11.56 1.68 -4.73
N ASP A 21 -11.09 2.18 -5.86
CA ASP A 21 -11.91 2.77 -6.91
C ASP A 21 -11.71 2.01 -8.24
N GLU A 22 -12.30 2.52 -9.32
CA GLU A 22 -12.20 1.96 -10.67
C GLU A 22 -10.76 1.89 -11.22
N MET A 23 -9.89 2.77 -10.76
CA MET A 23 -8.47 2.81 -11.15
C MET A 23 -7.58 1.96 -10.22
N GLY A 24 -8.13 1.46 -9.11
CA GLY A 24 -7.49 0.53 -8.20
C GLY A 24 -7.44 1.01 -6.75
N ALA A 25 -6.58 0.39 -5.96
CA ALA A 25 -6.44 0.76 -4.56
C ALA A 25 -5.76 2.12 -4.40
N PHE A 26 -6.24 2.91 -3.44
CA PHE A 26 -5.70 4.22 -3.13
C PHE A 26 -5.64 4.46 -1.63
N VAL A 27 -4.79 5.40 -1.25
CA VAL A 27 -4.66 5.89 0.11
C VAL A 27 -4.76 7.40 0.13
N MET A 28 -5.62 7.92 0.98
CA MET A 28 -5.75 9.35 1.22
C MET A 28 -5.00 9.70 2.50
N ASN A 29 -3.96 10.51 2.37
CA ASN A 29 -3.17 11.01 3.49
C ASN A 29 -2.98 12.52 3.36
N LYS A 30 -3.39 13.29 4.38
CA LYS A 30 -3.24 14.76 4.42
C LYS A 30 -3.77 15.46 3.15
N GLY A 31 -4.90 15.00 2.61
CA GLY A 31 -5.52 15.55 1.40
C GLY A 31 -4.86 15.14 0.08
N GLN A 32 -3.84 14.28 0.10
CA GLN A 32 -3.24 13.68 -1.10
C GLN A 32 -3.79 12.28 -1.31
N CYS A 33 -4.25 12.00 -2.53
CA CYS A 33 -4.63 10.66 -2.97
C CYS A 33 -3.42 9.99 -3.65
N GLU A 34 -2.90 8.94 -3.04
CA GLU A 34 -1.77 8.17 -3.55
C GLU A 34 -2.26 6.80 -4.02
N ARG A 35 -1.84 6.38 -5.20
CA ARG A 35 -2.18 5.05 -5.73
C ARG A 35 -1.38 3.99 -5.00
N LEU A 36 -2.04 2.90 -4.64
CA LEU A 36 -1.45 1.79 -3.91
C LEU A 36 -1.22 0.59 -4.81
N CYS A 37 -0.08 -0.03 -4.56
CA CYS A 37 0.46 -1.12 -5.34
C CYS A 37 0.87 -2.20 -4.33
N PHE A 38 0.01 -3.20 -4.16
CA PHE A 38 0.20 -4.24 -3.16
C PHE A 38 1.41 -5.12 -3.48
N VAL A 39 2.23 -5.31 -2.47
CA VAL A 39 3.44 -6.15 -2.51
C VAL A 39 3.27 -7.39 -1.65
N ARG A 40 2.47 -7.29 -0.58
CA ARG A 40 2.18 -8.42 0.30
C ARG A 40 0.77 -8.33 0.86
N ALA A 41 0.08 -9.46 0.90
CA ALA A 41 -1.22 -9.63 1.56
C ALA A 41 -1.15 -10.79 2.54
N ASN A 42 -1.19 -10.49 3.84
CA ASN A 42 -1.30 -11.49 4.92
C ASN A 42 -2.69 -11.40 5.57
N GLY A 43 -3.00 -12.30 6.50
CA GLY A 43 -4.28 -12.28 7.23
C GLY A 43 -4.43 -11.19 8.30
N VAL A 44 -3.31 -10.55 8.68
CA VAL A 44 -3.27 -9.51 9.73
C VAL A 44 -2.81 -8.16 9.17
N GLN A 45 -2.05 -8.17 8.07
CA GLN A 45 -1.38 -7.00 7.53
C GLN A 45 -1.41 -7.02 6.00
N LEU A 46 -1.69 -5.88 5.39
CA LEU A 46 -1.51 -5.64 3.97
C LEU A 46 -0.37 -4.62 3.81
N ILE A 47 0.56 -4.92 2.90
CA ILE A 47 1.68 -4.02 2.59
C ILE A 47 1.52 -3.58 1.14
N ALA A 48 1.41 -2.27 0.96
CA ALA A 48 1.38 -1.63 -0.33
C ALA A 48 2.56 -0.66 -0.45
N LYS A 49 3.06 -0.49 -1.66
CA LYS A 49 3.92 0.63 -2.01
C LYS A 49 3.10 1.68 -2.76
N GLU A 50 3.54 2.92 -2.71
CA GLU A 50 2.98 3.97 -3.55
C GLU A 50 3.32 3.71 -5.03
N ASP A 51 2.32 3.82 -5.91
CA ASP A 51 2.42 3.64 -7.36
C ASP A 51 2.65 5.00 -8.05
N ARG A 52 3.75 5.68 -7.70
CA ARG A 52 4.14 6.93 -8.37
C ARG A 52 5.02 6.64 -9.58
N LYS A 53 4.72 7.32 -10.70
CA LYS A 53 5.61 7.43 -11.86
C LYS A 53 6.80 8.31 -11.48
N SER A 54 7.86 7.67 -11.02
CA SER A 54 9.26 8.07 -11.10
C SER A 54 9.60 9.55 -10.92
N HIS A 55 9.91 9.95 -9.68
CA HIS A 55 10.97 10.92 -9.45
C HIS A 55 12.19 10.17 -8.90
N PHE A 56 13.36 10.33 -9.52
CA PHE A 56 14.63 9.66 -9.17
C PHE A 56 14.98 9.70 -7.67
N ARG A 57 14.48 10.69 -6.90
CA ARG A 57 14.65 10.78 -5.45
C ARG A 57 13.91 9.70 -4.65
N GLU A 58 12.80 9.18 -5.15
CA GLU A 58 11.98 8.17 -4.46
C GLU A 58 12.50 6.74 -4.70
N TRP A 59 13.41 6.53 -5.65
CA TRP A 59 14.04 5.23 -5.89
C TRP A 59 14.91 4.78 -4.72
N LEU A 60 15.59 5.72 -4.04
CA LEU A 60 16.36 5.40 -2.82
C LEU A 60 15.45 5.11 -1.61
N TRP A 61 14.20 5.60 -1.59
CA TRP A 61 13.31 5.51 -0.42
C TRP A 61 11.85 5.26 -0.80
N PRO A 62 11.52 4.05 -1.30
CA PRO A 62 10.14 3.69 -1.59
C PRO A 62 9.26 3.86 -0.35
N LYS A 63 8.15 4.58 -0.51
CA LYS A 63 7.17 4.77 0.55
C LYS A 63 6.28 3.53 0.61
N TYR A 64 6.38 2.82 1.73
CA TYR A 64 5.51 1.69 2.03
C TYR A 64 4.41 2.09 3.00
N TRP A 65 3.24 1.51 2.76
CA TRP A 65 2.04 1.63 3.54
C TRP A 65 1.72 0.27 4.14
N VAL A 66 1.64 0.22 5.47
CA VAL A 66 1.24 -0.98 6.22
C VAL A 66 -0.17 -0.75 6.75
N ILE A 67 -1.11 -1.56 6.28
CA ILE A 67 -2.52 -1.49 6.66
C ILE A 67 -2.80 -2.69 7.55
N TYR A 68 -3.06 -2.41 8.82
CA TYR A 68 -3.41 -3.43 9.81
C TYR A 68 -4.90 -3.74 9.74
N ARG A 69 -5.25 -5.00 9.97
CA ARG A 69 -6.64 -5.44 10.09
C ARG A 69 -7.43 -4.61 11.11
N ASP A 70 -6.80 -4.29 12.23
CA ASP A 70 -7.45 -3.62 13.36
C ASP A 70 -7.66 -2.11 13.12
N ASN A 71 -7.04 -1.54 12.08
CA ASN A 71 -7.12 -0.11 11.77
C ASN A 71 -8.30 0.23 10.85
N ILE A 72 -8.98 -0.76 10.28
CA ILE A 72 -10.10 -0.56 9.34
C ILE A 72 -11.25 -1.54 9.65
N ALA A 73 -12.45 -1.23 9.15
CA ALA A 73 -13.59 -2.12 9.31
C ALA A 73 -13.28 -3.51 8.69
N GLN A 74 -13.72 -4.57 9.37
CA GLN A 74 -13.40 -5.95 8.99
C GLN A 74 -13.84 -6.28 7.55
N GLU A 75 -15.01 -5.81 7.14
CA GLU A 75 -15.51 -5.98 5.77
C GLU A 75 -14.59 -5.30 4.75
N SER A 76 -14.26 -4.02 4.99
CA SER A 76 -13.31 -3.28 4.15
C SER A 76 -11.95 -3.97 4.06
N TYR A 77 -11.48 -4.53 5.18
CA TYR A 77 -10.23 -5.30 5.20
C TYR A 77 -10.30 -6.55 4.32
N LEU A 78 -11.39 -7.32 4.37
CA LEU A 78 -11.56 -8.52 3.56
C LEU A 78 -11.61 -8.19 2.07
N ILE A 79 -12.27 -7.10 1.69
CA ILE A 79 -12.32 -6.61 0.32
C ILE A 79 -10.91 -6.19 -0.14
N LEU A 80 -10.22 -5.35 0.65
CA LEU A 80 -8.84 -4.92 0.39
C LEU A 80 -7.87 -6.09 0.26
N ARG A 81 -8.01 -7.10 1.12
CA ARG A 81 -7.19 -8.31 1.09
C ARG A 81 -7.42 -9.12 -0.18
N SER A 82 -8.68 -9.30 -0.56
CA SER A 82 -9.05 -10.05 -1.78
C SER A 82 -8.51 -9.35 -3.02
N TYR A 83 -8.70 -8.02 -3.11
CA TYR A 83 -8.14 -7.20 -4.18
C TYR A 83 -6.60 -7.27 -4.22
N ALA A 84 -5.94 -7.14 -3.07
CA ALA A 84 -4.48 -7.23 -2.98
C ALA A 84 -3.96 -8.60 -3.46
N ALA A 85 -4.64 -9.69 -3.09
CA ALA A 85 -4.30 -11.03 -3.56
C ALA A 85 -4.44 -11.15 -5.08
N GLN A 86 -5.55 -10.65 -5.65
CA GLN A 86 -5.78 -10.63 -7.10
C GLN A 86 -4.71 -9.82 -7.84
N GLN A 87 -4.38 -8.62 -7.36
CA GLN A 87 -3.35 -7.76 -7.97
C GLN A 87 -1.97 -8.43 -7.94
N ILE A 88 -1.61 -9.08 -6.83
CA ILE A 88 -0.34 -9.82 -6.71
C ILE A 88 -0.30 -11.00 -7.69
N LEU A 89 -1.38 -11.77 -7.79
CA LEU A 89 -1.49 -12.90 -8.72
C LEU A 89 -1.40 -12.45 -10.17
N GLN A 90 -2.12 -11.39 -10.54
CA GLN A 90 -2.09 -10.83 -11.89
C GLN A 90 -0.67 -10.41 -12.29
N ARG A 91 0.04 -9.69 -11.41
CA ARG A 91 1.43 -9.30 -11.68
C ARG A 91 2.39 -10.46 -11.81
N ARG A 92 2.18 -11.54 -11.05
CA ARG A 92 2.98 -12.76 -11.19
C ARG A 92 2.71 -13.41 -12.55
N ASN A 93 1.46 -13.44 -12.99
CA ASN A 93 1.08 -13.96 -14.30
C ASN A 93 1.70 -13.12 -15.43
N ASP A 94 1.61 -11.79 -15.35
CA ASP A 94 2.19 -10.90 -16.37
C ASP A 94 3.71 -11.06 -16.46
N LYS A 95 4.40 -11.17 -15.32
CA LYS A 95 5.83 -11.49 -15.28
C LYS A 95 6.16 -12.85 -15.89
N ALA A 96 5.32 -13.86 -15.65
CA ALA A 96 5.52 -15.20 -16.21
C ALA A 96 5.33 -15.23 -17.73
N LYS A 97 4.42 -14.41 -18.29
CA LYS A 97 4.22 -14.27 -19.75
C LYS A 97 5.33 -13.52 -20.47
N THR A 98 6.15 -12.77 -19.73
CA THR A 98 7.24 -11.96 -20.28
C THR A 98 8.59 -12.70 -20.24
N LEU A 99 8.62 -13.92 -19.69
CA LEU A 99 9.75 -14.86 -19.71
C LEU A 99 9.59 -15.85 -20.86
#